data_AF-A0A527ZBU1-F1
#
_entry.id   AF-A0A527ZBU1-F1
#
_cell.length_a   1.000
_cell.length_b   1.000
_cell.length_c   1.000
_cell.angle_alpha   90.00
_cell.angle_beta   90.00
_cell.angle_gamma   90.00
#
_symmetry.space_group_name_H-M   'P 1'
#
loop_
_entity.id
_entity.type
_entity.pdbx_description
1 polymer ?
#
loop_
_entity_poly.entity_id
_entity_poly.type
_entity_poly.pdbx_seq_one_letter_code
_entity_poly.pdbx_strand_id
1 'polypeptide(L)' 'LPRDGGGSLSLASLLGKPVVLYFYPQDDTTGCTNEAIGFSQLKPEFEKLGAAVIGLSPDSVRKHDKFKSKYD' A
#
# COMPACT_ATOMS: atom_id res chain seq x y z
N LEU A 1 3.11 -12.30 3.04
CA LEU A 1 1.96 -12.16 2.11
C LEU A 1 2.48 -11.80 0.73
N PRO A 2 1.93 -12.37 -0.35
CA PRO A 2 2.18 -11.90 -1.71
C PRO A 2 1.89 -10.39 -1.83
N ARG A 3 2.61 -9.69 -2.70
CA ARG A 3 2.44 -8.23 -2.91
C ARG A 3 2.47 -7.85 -4.39
N ASP A 4 2.02 -6.63 -4.69
CA ASP A 4 2.13 -6.01 -6.02
C ASP A 4 3.60 -5.94 -6.50
N GLY A 5 3.79 -5.97 -7.81
CA GLY A 5 5.11 -6.02 -8.46
C GLY A 5 5.85 -7.35 -8.23
N GLY A 6 5.17 -8.35 -7.65
CA GLY A 6 5.73 -9.66 -7.33
C GLY A 6 6.45 -9.72 -5.97
N GLY A 7 6.83 -10.94 -5.59
CA GLY A 7 7.50 -11.23 -4.33
C GLY A 7 6.55 -11.33 -3.13
N SER A 8 7.10 -11.16 -1.93
CA SER A 8 6.36 -11.28 -0.68
C SER A 8 6.83 -10.28 0.36
N LEU A 9 5.89 -9.77 1.15
CA LEU A 9 6.14 -8.92 2.31
C LEU A 9 5.91 -9.69 3.61
N SER A 10 6.74 -9.44 4.63
CA SER A 10 6.49 -9.88 6.01
C SER A 10 6.74 -8.73 6.98
N LEU A 11 6.04 -8.71 8.12
CA LEU A 11 6.32 -7.70 9.16
C LEU A 11 7.76 -7.82 9.69
N ALA A 12 8.34 -9.02 9.71
CA ALA A 12 9.73 -9.24 10.08
C ALA A 12 10.71 -8.47 9.17
N SER A 13 10.41 -8.37 7.86
CA SER A 13 11.22 -7.58 6.92
C SER A 13 11.15 -6.06 7.14
N LEU A 14 10.21 -5.59 7.97
CA LEU A 14 10.01 -4.17 8.32
C LEU A 14 10.49 -3.83 9.74
N LEU A 15 11.14 -4.76 10.44
CA LEU A 15 11.66 -4.52 11.79
C LEU A 15 12.58 -3.29 11.84
N GLY A 16 12.40 -2.48 12.88
CA GLY A 16 13.16 -1.24 13.08
C GLY A 16 12.63 -0.03 12.29
N LYS A 17 11.57 -0.19 11.47
CA LYS A 17 10.89 0.92 10.79
C LYS A 17 9.49 1.13 11.37
N PRO A 18 9.03 2.38 11.56
CA PRO A 18 7.62 2.65 11.74
C PRO A 18 6.82 2.12 10.54
N VAL A 19 5.65 1.52 10.78
CA VAL A 19 4.80 0.98 9.72
C VAL A 19 3.41 1.56 9.85
N VAL A 20 2.96 2.23 8.79
CA VAL A 20 1.55 2.60 8.60
C VAL A 20 0.91 1.50 7.77
N LEU A 21 0.22 0.59 8.44
CA LEU A 21 -0.56 -0.47 7.80
C LEU A 21 -2.03 -0.06 7.82
N TYR A 22 -2.62 0.18 6.64
CA TYR A 22 -4.04 0.52 6.52
C TYR A 22 -4.78 -0.56 5.72
N PHE A 23 -5.96 -0.91 6.21
CA PHE A 23 -6.82 -1.92 5.62
C PHE A 23 -7.97 -1.26 4.90
N TYR A 24 -8.28 -1.72 3.69
CA TYR A 24 -9.40 -1.20 2.91
C TYR A 24 -10.19 -2.35 2.26
N PRO A 25 -11.50 -2.19 1.99
CA PRO A 25 -12.33 -3.30 1.50
C PRO A 25 -11.98 -3.77 0.08
N GLN A 26 -11.71 -2.85 -0.84
CA GLN A 26 -11.59 -3.17 -2.26
C GLN A 26 -10.91 -2.07 -3.09
N ASP A 27 -10.01 -2.47 -4.01
CA ASP A 27 -9.43 -1.61 -5.05
C ASP A 27 -10.52 -1.03 -5.98
N ASP A 28 -10.24 0.11 -6.62
CA ASP A 28 -11.13 0.78 -7.60
C ASP A 28 -12.47 1.29 -7.03
N THR A 29 -12.64 1.37 -5.71
CA THR A 29 -13.80 2.02 -5.08
C THR A 29 -13.47 3.46 -4.69
N THR A 30 -14.39 4.40 -4.91
CA THR A 30 -14.12 5.85 -4.80
C THR A 30 -13.43 6.25 -3.48
N GLY A 31 -13.91 5.73 -2.34
CA GLY A 31 -13.32 6.03 -1.04
C GLY A 31 -11.90 5.48 -0.90
N CYS A 32 -11.70 4.19 -1.21
CA CYS A 32 -10.39 3.55 -1.09
C CYS A 32 -9.37 4.10 -2.09
N THR A 33 -9.81 4.45 -3.30
CA THR A 33 -8.97 5.11 -4.30
C THR A 33 -8.48 6.46 -3.80
N ASN A 34 -9.37 7.28 -3.23
CA ASN A 34 -8.99 8.59 -2.69
C ASN A 34 -8.03 8.46 -1.50
N GLU A 35 -8.26 7.48 -0.61
CA GLU A 35 -7.37 7.19 0.52
C GLU A 35 -5.97 6.76 0.03
N ALA A 36 -5.90 5.81 -0.90
CA ALA A 36 -4.63 5.34 -1.47
C ALA A 36 -3.85 6.47 -2.16
N ILE A 37 -4.53 7.31 -2.96
CA ILE A 37 -3.92 8.49 -3.58
C ILE A 37 -3.39 9.47 -2.53
N GLY A 38 -4.15 9.70 -1.45
CA GLY A 38 -3.71 10.54 -0.34
C GLY A 38 -2.42 10.02 0.32
N PHE A 39 -2.31 8.71 0.53
CA PHE A 39 -1.08 8.09 1.01
C PHE A 39 0.07 8.21 0.00
N SER A 40 -0.17 8.01 -1.30
CA SER A 40 0.85 8.19 -2.34
C SER A 40 1.36 9.64 -2.39
N GLN A 41 0.48 10.63 -2.23
CA GLN A 41 0.85 12.05 -2.20
C GLN A 41 1.71 12.41 -0.97
N LEU A 42 1.42 11.80 0.19
CA LEU A 42 2.15 12.02 1.44
C LEU A 42 3.38 11.11 1.61
N LYS A 43 3.70 10.29 0.59
CA LYS A 43 4.83 9.36 0.64
C LYS A 43 6.16 10.04 1.01
N PRO A 44 6.53 11.21 0.46
CA PRO A 44 7.77 11.89 0.84
C PRO A 44 7.84 12.25 2.34
N GLU A 45 6.72 12.58 2.96
CA GLU A 45 6.62 12.91 4.39
C GLU A 45 6.83 11.67 5.25
N PHE A 46 6.23 10.53 4.88
CA PHE A 46 6.46 9.26 5.56
C PHE A 46 7.91 8.78 5.41
N GLU A 47 8.50 8.93 4.22
CA GLU A 47 9.90 8.57 3.97
C GLU A 47 10.87 9.41 4.83
N LYS A 48 10.62 10.71 5.02
CA LYS A 48 11.40 11.57 5.93
C LYS A 48 11.37 11.08 7.38
N LEU A 49 10.28 10.44 7.80
CA LEU A 49 10.12 9.84 9.12
C LEU A 49 10.62 8.39 9.19
N GLY A 50 11.15 7.86 8.09
CA GLY A 50 11.58 6.46 7.98
C GLY A 50 10.43 5.45 8.01
N ALA A 51 9.19 5.90 7.80
CA ALA A 51 8.00 5.08 7.89
C ALA A 51 7.68 4.37 6.55
N ALA A 52 7.30 3.10 6.62
CA ALA A 52 6.76 2.36 5.49
C ALA A 52 5.22 2.44 5.49
N VAL A 53 4.62 2.78 4.36
CA VAL A 53 3.16 2.80 4.18
C VAL A 53 2.75 1.57 3.37
N ILE A 54 1.85 0.76 3.92
CA ILE A 54 1.37 -0.50 3.33
C ILE A 54 -0.16 -0.52 3.32
N GLY A 55 -0.75 -0.59 2.14
CA GLY A 55 -2.17 -0.87 1.95
C GLY A 55 -2.42 -2.37 1.89
N LEU A 56 -3.53 -2.83 2.47
CA LEU A 56 -3.94 -4.24 2.43
C LEU A 56 -5.44 -4.39 2.22
N SER A 57 -5.84 -5.19 1.23
CA SER A 57 -7.21 -5.64 1.03
C SER A 57 -7.27 -7.15 0.72
N PRO A 58 -8.48 -7.74 0.66
CA PRO A 58 -8.66 -9.13 0.23
C PRO A 58 -8.47 -9.35 -1.29
N ASP A 59 -8.22 -8.30 -2.07
CA ASP A 59 -8.08 -8.42 -3.51
C ASP A 59 -6.82 -9.21 -3.90
N SER A 60 -6.86 -9.80 -5.11
CA SER A 60 -5.69 -10.53 -5.64
C SER A 60 -4.55 -9.57 -5.98
N VAL A 61 -3.30 -10.05 -5.90
CA VAL A 61 -2.10 -9.31 -6.35
C VAL A 61 -2.26 -8.73 -7.76
N ARG A 62 -2.81 -9.50 -8.70
CA ARG A 62 -3.04 -9.03 -10.08
C ARG A 62 -3.97 -7.82 -10.14
N LYS A 63 -4.91 -7.71 -9.21
CA LYS A 63 -5.82 -6.56 -9.13
C LYS A 63 -5.10 -5.35 -8.55
N HIS A 64 -4.29 -5.55 -7.52
CA HIS A 64 -3.40 -4.49 -6.99
C HIS A 64 -2.45 -3.94 -8.05
N ASP A 65 -1.83 -4.81 -8.86
CA ASP A 65 -0.94 -4.38 -9.96
C ASP A 65 -1.66 -3.46 -10.96
N LYS A 66 -2.91 -3.80 -11.31
CA LYS A 66 -3.75 -2.99 -12.21
C LYS A 66 -4.18 -1.68 -11.56
N PHE A 67 -4.58 -1.73 -10.30
CA PHE A 67 -4.99 -0.57 -9.52
C PHE A 67 -3.85 0.45 -9.42
N LYS A 68 -2.65 -0.01 -9.05
CA LYS A 68 -1.44 0.80 -9.03
C LYS A 68 -1.13 1.40 -10.40
N SER A 69 -1.11 0.59 -11.46
CA SER A 69 -0.86 1.08 -12.82
C SER A 69 -1.84 2.16 -13.29
N LYS A 70 -3.01 2.28 -12.66
CA LYS A 70 -4.05 3.24 -13.03
C LYS A 70 -3.95 4.56 -12.25
N TYR A 71 -3.36 4.56 -11.05
CA TYR A 71 -3.43 5.69 -10.12
C TYR A 71 -2.08 6.16 -9.56
N ASP A 72 -0.99 5.43 -9.80
CA ASP A 72 0.35 5.65 -9.23
C ASP A 72 1.36 6.16 -10.28
#